data_AF-A0A353YI43-F1
#
_entry.id   AF-A0A353YI43-F1
#
_cell.length_a   1.000
_cell.length_b   1.000
_cell.length_c   1.000
_cell.angle_alpha   90.00
_cell.angle_beta   90.00
_cell.angle_gamma   90.00
#
_symmetry.space_group_name_H-M   'P 1'
#
loop_
_entity.id
_entity.type
_entity.pdbx_description
1 polymer ?
#
loop_
_entity_poly.entity_id
_entity_poly.type
_entity_poly.pdbx_seq_one_letter_code
_entity_poly.pdbx_strand_id
1 'polypeptide(L)'
;MPGLDISPDKVGFVIVKAREIAAKVAAWDDGATSDHDAESILEDFSDDATQDQLKGFIRDLNEDEQASLVALAWIGRGSFAPEELEEALSTARAERIRRIEDYLLGMPLLPDYLEEGLDRLGYSVEDAEDESL
;
A
#
# COMPACT_ATOMS: atom_id res chain seq x y z
N MET A 1 14.88 6.55 -17.89
CA MET A 1 13.41 6.56 -17.86
C MET A 1 13.00 7.10 -16.51
N PRO A 2 11.92 7.89 -16.39
CA PRO A 2 11.39 8.21 -15.07
C PRO A 2 10.91 6.91 -14.43
N GLY A 3 11.62 6.47 -13.40
CA GLY A 3 11.28 5.30 -12.61
C GLY A 3 10.39 5.68 -11.43
N LEU A 4 9.95 4.67 -10.68
CA LEU A 4 9.36 4.89 -9.36
C LEU A 4 10.38 5.64 -8.48
N ASP A 5 9.92 6.69 -7.78
CA ASP A 5 10.77 7.40 -6.80
C ASP A 5 10.81 6.66 -5.45
N ILE A 6 10.03 5.58 -5.35
CA ILE A 6 10.00 4.69 -4.20
C ILE A 6 10.74 3.39 -4.52
N SER A 7 11.58 2.92 -3.59
CA SER A 7 12.26 1.64 -3.75
C SER A 7 11.27 0.48 -3.63
N PRO A 8 11.48 -0.62 -4.38
CA PRO A 8 10.58 -1.78 -4.29
C PRO A 8 10.55 -2.40 -2.89
N ASP A 9 11.62 -2.32 -2.09
CA ASP A 9 11.62 -2.73 -0.68
C ASP A 9 10.56 -2.01 0.16
N LYS A 10 10.44 -0.69 -0.03
CA LYS A 10 9.44 0.12 0.69
C LYS A 10 8.04 -0.27 0.24
N VAL A 11 7.84 -0.55 -1.04
CA VAL A 11 6.56 -1.06 -1.56
C VAL A 11 6.27 -2.45 -0.98
N GLY A 12 7.25 -3.35 -0.93
CA GLY A 12 7.13 -4.68 -0.34
C GLY A 12 6.74 -4.62 1.14
N PHE A 13 7.34 -3.70 1.91
CA PHE A 13 6.94 -3.45 3.30
C PHE A 13 5.46 -3.05 3.40
N VAL A 14 4.98 -2.15 2.54
CA VAL A 14 3.57 -1.72 2.48
C VAL A 14 2.66 -2.90 2.12
N ILE A 15 3.02 -3.71 1.13
CA ILE A 15 2.26 -4.89 0.71
C ILE A 15 2.09 -5.87 1.88
N VAL A 16 3.18 -6.24 2.55
CA VAL A 16 3.15 -7.20 3.67
C VAL A 16 2.25 -6.69 4.79
N LYS A 17 2.40 -5.42 5.16
CA LYS A 17 1.61 -4.81 6.24
C LYS A 17 0.14 -4.63 5.86
N ALA A 18 -0.16 -4.23 4.63
CA ALA A 18 -1.52 -4.11 4.13
C ALA A 18 -2.21 -5.49 4.06
N ARG A 19 -1.49 -6.54 3.66
CA ARG A 19 -2.00 -7.92 3.65
C ARG A 19 -2.27 -8.45 5.06
N GLU A 20 -1.43 -8.10 6.04
CA GLU A 20 -1.67 -8.41 7.46
C GLU A 20 -2.99 -7.79 7.95
N ILE A 21 -3.23 -6.52 7.64
CA ILE A 21 -4.47 -5.81 8.00
C ILE A 21 -5.67 -6.44 7.26
N ALA A 22 -5.57 -6.66 5.95
CA ALA A 22 -6.65 -7.22 5.15
C ALA A 22 -7.06 -8.64 5.60
N ALA A 23 -6.08 -9.49 5.95
CA ALA A 23 -6.34 -10.84 6.46
C ALA A 23 -7.09 -10.81 7.80
N LYS A 24 -6.76 -9.86 8.69
CA LYS A 24 -7.48 -9.67 9.96
C LYS A 24 -8.90 -9.17 9.73
N VAL A 25 -9.10 -8.15 8.87
CA VAL A 25 -10.43 -7.62 8.54
C VAL A 25 -11.34 -8.71 7.95
N ALA A 26 -10.82 -9.55 7.05
CA ALA A 26 -11.58 -10.66 6.49
C ALA A 26 -12.01 -11.70 7.55
N ALA A 27 -11.18 -11.94 8.57
CA ALA A 27 -11.52 -12.85 9.68
C ALA A 27 -12.69 -12.33 10.53
N TRP A 28 -12.85 -11.01 10.64
CA TRP A 28 -13.98 -10.38 11.34
C TRP A 28 -15.28 -10.45 10.52
N ASP A 29 -15.21 -10.41 9.19
CA ASP A 29 -16.38 -10.46 8.29
C ASP A 29 -16.97 -11.89 8.17
N ASP A 30 -16.13 -12.93 8.25
CA ASP A 30 -16.53 -14.34 8.07
C ASP A 30 -17.07 -15.02 9.36
N GLY A 31 -16.90 -14.40 10.54
CA GLY A 31 -17.09 -15.09 11.82
C GLY A 31 -17.81 -14.30 12.91
N ALA A 32 -19.12 -14.52 13.01
CA ALA A 32 -19.92 -14.54 14.25
C ALA A 32 -19.70 -13.43 15.31
N THR A 33 -20.71 -12.58 15.44
CA THR A 33 -21.05 -11.84 16.67
C THR A 33 -20.89 -12.68 17.96
N SER A 34 -20.37 -12.03 19.02
CA SER A 34 -20.35 -12.38 20.46
C SER A 34 -19.14 -13.23 20.89
N ASP A 35 -18.31 -12.88 21.88
CA ASP A 35 -18.54 -12.30 23.22
C ASP A 35 -17.35 -11.37 23.60
N HIS A 36 -17.60 -10.30 24.36
CA HIS A 36 -16.61 -9.23 24.61
C HIS A 36 -15.62 -9.64 25.73
N ASP A 37 -14.75 -10.60 25.47
CA ASP A 37 -13.69 -11.05 26.39
C ASP A 37 -12.39 -10.22 26.26
N ALA A 38 -11.49 -10.33 27.23
CA ALA A 38 -10.22 -9.59 27.26
C ALA A 38 -9.31 -9.86 26.03
N GLU A 39 -9.52 -10.99 25.35
CA GLU A 39 -8.81 -11.37 24.13
C GLU A 39 -9.23 -10.51 22.92
N SER A 40 -10.53 -10.17 22.81
CA SER A 40 -11.06 -9.28 21.76
C SER A 40 -10.54 -7.85 21.91
N ILE A 41 -10.40 -7.34 23.14
CA ILE A 41 -9.82 -6.02 23.39
C ILE A 41 -8.34 -5.99 22.99
N LEU A 42 -7.58 -7.05 23.29
CA LEU A 42 -6.17 -7.14 22.93
C LEU A 42 -5.97 -7.21 21.41
N GLU A 43 -6.87 -7.88 20.70
CA GLU A 43 -6.87 -7.97 19.24
C GLU A 43 -7.16 -6.61 18.59
N ASP A 44 -8.16 -5.87 19.08
CA ASP A 44 -8.52 -4.52 18.62
C ASP A 44 -7.35 -3.52 18.79
N PHE A 45 -6.69 -3.52 19.96
CA PHE A 45 -5.48 -2.70 20.17
C PHE A 45 -4.32 -3.09 19.26
N SER A 46 -4.19 -4.37 18.92
CA SER A 46 -3.14 -4.85 18.03
C SER A 46 -3.43 -4.53 16.56
N ASP A 47 -4.70 -4.40 16.18
CA ASP A 47 -5.15 -3.92 14.87
C ASP A 47 -4.79 -2.44 14.69
N ASP A 48 -5.21 -1.61 15.65
CA ASP A 48 -4.88 -0.18 15.68
C ASP A 48 -3.37 0.04 15.59
N ALA A 49 -2.57 -0.72 16.35
CA ALA A 49 -1.11 -0.60 16.32
C ALA A 49 -0.48 -0.94 14.96
N THR A 50 -1.00 -1.95 14.26
CA THR A 50 -0.49 -2.35 12.94
C THR A 50 -0.88 -1.33 11.88
N GLN A 51 -2.12 -0.86 11.93
CA GLN A 51 -2.65 0.16 11.04
C GLN A 51 -1.94 1.50 11.25
N ASP A 52 -1.75 1.94 12.49
CA ASP A 52 -1.02 3.16 12.84
C ASP A 52 0.45 3.10 12.40
N GLN A 53 1.09 1.93 12.53
CA GLN A 53 2.45 1.74 12.03
C GLN A 53 2.52 1.97 10.52
N LEU A 54 1.62 1.35 9.75
CA LEU A 54 1.60 1.50 8.30
C LEU A 54 1.22 2.93 7.87
N LYS A 55 0.27 3.56 8.57
CA LYS A 55 -0.07 4.97 8.36
C LYS A 55 1.13 5.89 8.60
N GLY A 56 1.83 5.69 9.71
CA GLY A 56 3.04 6.43 10.03
C GLY A 56 4.11 6.25 8.96
N PHE A 57 4.35 5.01 8.54
CA PHE A 57 5.31 4.72 7.47
C PHE A 57 4.98 5.45 6.17
N ILE A 58 3.74 5.36 5.67
CA ILE A 58 3.33 6.04 4.43
C ILE A 58 3.44 7.55 4.57
N ARG A 59 3.07 8.09 5.73
CA ARG A 59 3.14 9.53 6.02
C ARG A 59 4.58 10.06 6.07
N ASP A 60 5.53 9.24 6.52
CA ASP A 60 6.94 9.60 6.62
C ASP A 60 7.68 9.52 5.28
N LEU A 61 7.07 8.92 4.26
CA LEU A 61 7.58 8.97 2.88
C LEU A 61 7.54 10.40 2.34
N ASN A 62 8.46 10.71 1.43
CA ASN A 62 8.47 12.01 0.77
C ASN A 62 7.30 12.13 -0.25
N GLU A 63 7.02 13.34 -0.74
CA GLU A 63 5.88 13.60 -1.64
C GLU A 63 5.95 12.79 -2.94
N ASP A 64 7.16 12.57 -3.46
CA ASP A 64 7.40 11.81 -4.70
C ASP A 64 7.23 10.30 -4.50
N GLU A 65 7.67 9.78 -3.35
CA GLU A 65 7.46 8.40 -2.93
C GLU A 65 5.97 8.10 -2.69
N GLN A 66 5.26 9.02 -2.04
CA GLN A 66 3.81 8.91 -1.84
C GLN A 66 3.06 8.94 -3.17
N ALA A 67 3.43 9.84 -4.09
CA ALA A 67 2.86 9.89 -5.43
C ALA A 67 3.15 8.60 -6.21
N SER A 68 4.35 8.02 -6.04
CA SER A 68 4.73 6.75 -6.66
C SER A 68 3.89 5.58 -6.16
N LEU A 69 3.63 5.49 -4.85
CA LEU A 69 2.72 4.49 -4.28
C LEU A 69 1.30 4.60 -4.84
N VAL A 70 0.78 5.82 -4.94
CA VAL A 70 -0.57 6.05 -5.48
C VAL A 70 -0.63 5.67 -6.97
N ALA A 71 0.35 6.11 -7.76
CA ALA A 71 0.43 5.76 -9.18
C ALA A 71 0.54 4.24 -9.39
N LEU A 72 1.35 3.58 -8.58
CA LEU A 72 1.53 2.13 -8.61
C LEU A 72 0.22 1.39 -8.30
N ALA A 73 -0.49 1.79 -7.25
CA ALA A 73 -1.80 1.23 -6.92
C ALA A 73 -2.83 1.46 -8.04
N TRP A 74 -2.78 2.60 -8.71
CA TRP A 74 -3.65 2.88 -9.85
C TRP A 74 -3.33 2.02 -11.07
N ILE A 75 -2.06 1.74 -11.35
CA ILE A 75 -1.63 0.87 -12.45
C ILE A 75 -2.06 -0.59 -12.19
N GLY A 76 -1.82 -1.10 -10.99
CA GLY A 76 -2.25 -2.47 -10.64
C GLY A 76 -3.78 -2.61 -10.61
N ARG A 77 -4.50 -1.57 -10.18
CA ARG A 77 -5.96 -1.50 -10.30
C ARG A 77 -6.46 -1.43 -11.75
N GLY A 78 -5.60 -1.04 -12.70
CA GLY A 78 -5.95 -0.84 -14.10
C GLY A 78 -6.63 0.50 -14.40
N SER A 79 -6.47 1.50 -13.53
CA SER A 79 -6.88 2.89 -13.81
C SER A 79 -5.95 3.55 -14.84
N PHE A 80 -4.69 3.14 -14.88
CA PHE A 80 -3.67 3.55 -15.86
C PHE A 80 -2.95 2.30 -16.38
N ALA A 81 -2.41 2.38 -17.59
CA ALA A 81 -1.51 1.38 -18.16
C ALA A 81 -0.08 1.57 -17.62
N PRO A 82 0.79 0.53 -17.63
CA PRO A 82 2.18 0.67 -17.21
C PRO A 82 2.96 1.68 -18.07
N GLU A 83 2.60 1.83 -19.35
CA GLU A 83 3.18 2.84 -20.24
C GLU A 83 2.76 4.28 -19.87
N GLU A 84 1.71 4.44 -19.06
CA GLU A 84 1.15 5.72 -18.61
C GLU A 84 1.68 6.13 -17.22
N LEU A 85 2.77 5.51 -16.74
CA LEU A 85 3.34 5.78 -15.41
C LEU A 85 3.60 7.28 -15.15
N GLU A 86 4.15 8.00 -16.12
CA GLU A 86 4.41 9.44 -15.98
C GLU A 86 3.11 10.25 -15.78
N GLU A 87 2.05 9.87 -16.48
CA GLU A 87 0.74 10.52 -16.36
C GLU A 87 0.11 10.19 -15.00
N ALA A 88 0.21 8.94 -14.56
CA ALA A 88 -0.25 8.51 -13.24
C ALA A 88 0.49 9.27 -12.12
N LEU A 89 1.82 9.41 -12.20
CA LEU A 89 2.64 10.17 -11.24
C LEU A 89 2.26 11.65 -11.23
N SER A 90 2.13 12.27 -12.40
CA SER A 90 1.71 13.67 -12.53
C SER A 90 0.32 13.90 -11.93
N THR A 91 -0.60 12.97 -12.18
CA THR A 91 -1.97 13.00 -11.65
C THR A 91 -1.96 12.84 -10.13
N ALA A 92 -1.19 11.89 -9.59
CA ALA A 92 -1.06 11.68 -8.15
C ALA A 92 -0.51 12.94 -7.42
N ARG A 93 0.51 13.57 -7.98
CA ARG A 93 1.06 14.85 -7.48
C ARG A 93 0.03 15.99 -7.56
N ALA A 94 -0.75 16.04 -8.64
CA ALA A 94 -1.74 17.10 -8.88
C ALA A 94 -2.97 16.99 -7.96
N GLU A 95 -3.43 15.77 -7.68
CA GLU A 95 -4.57 15.49 -6.80
C GLU A 95 -4.35 16.01 -5.37
N ARG A 96 -3.08 16.15 -4.93
CA ARG A 96 -2.71 16.62 -3.58
C ARG A 96 -3.59 15.98 -2.51
N ILE A 97 -3.70 14.65 -2.59
CA ILE A 97 -4.57 13.84 -1.73
C ILE A 97 -4.22 14.18 -0.28
N ARG A 98 -5.17 14.75 0.45
CA ARG A 98 -4.99 15.01 1.87
C ARG A 98 -5.04 13.67 2.60
N ARG A 99 -3.93 13.30 3.26
CA ARG A 99 -3.74 12.01 3.94
C ARG A 99 -3.73 10.83 2.98
N ILE A 100 -2.64 10.69 2.23
CA ILE A 100 -2.43 9.59 1.30
C ILE A 100 -2.49 8.24 2.04
N GLU A 101 -2.06 8.20 3.29
CA GLU A 101 -2.14 7.03 4.15
C GLU A 101 -3.58 6.52 4.34
N ASP A 102 -4.53 7.42 4.61
CA ASP A 102 -5.94 7.05 4.78
C ASP A 102 -6.56 6.64 3.43
N TYR A 103 -6.17 7.29 2.34
CA TYR A 103 -6.65 6.96 1.00
C TYR A 103 -6.20 5.57 0.54
N LEU A 104 -4.91 5.25 0.68
CA LEU A 104 -4.36 3.96 0.29
C LEU A 104 -4.93 2.84 1.15
N LEU A 105 -4.96 3.00 2.48
CA LEU A 105 -5.50 1.99 3.39
C LEU A 105 -7.02 1.83 3.28
N GLY A 106 -7.72 2.81 2.73
CA GLY A 106 -9.11 2.68 2.34
C GLY A 106 -9.34 1.76 1.13
N MET A 107 -8.29 1.29 0.45
CA MET A 107 -8.40 0.33 -0.66
C MET A 107 -8.32 -1.10 -0.12
N PRO A 108 -9.42 -1.90 -0.19
CA PRO A 108 -9.43 -3.26 0.38
C PRO A 108 -8.42 -4.20 -0.28
N LEU A 109 -8.15 -4.01 -1.57
CA LEU A 109 -7.21 -4.79 -2.37
C LEU A 109 -5.90 -4.04 -2.62
N LEU A 110 -5.54 -3.09 -1.74
CA LEU A 110 -4.26 -2.39 -1.82
C LEU A 110 -3.05 -3.32 -2.04
N PRO A 111 -2.86 -4.41 -1.26
CA PRO A 111 -1.67 -5.24 -1.44
C PRO A 111 -1.63 -5.86 -2.84
N ASP A 112 -2.77 -6.37 -3.35
CA ASP A 112 -2.85 -6.96 -4.68
C ASP A 112 -2.61 -5.92 -5.78
N TYR A 113 -3.10 -4.68 -5.62
CA TYR A 113 -2.84 -3.60 -6.57
C TYR A 113 -1.37 -3.18 -6.60
N LEU A 114 -0.68 -3.17 -5.46
CA LEU A 114 0.74 -2.82 -5.42
C LEU A 114 1.60 -3.93 -6.03
N GLU A 115 1.30 -5.21 -5.74
CA GLU A 115 1.97 -6.36 -6.35
C GLU A 115 1.80 -6.38 -7.88
N GLU A 116 0.56 -6.28 -8.36
CA GLU A 116 0.26 -6.24 -9.78
C GLU A 116 0.88 -5.01 -10.47
N GLY A 117 0.92 -3.87 -9.79
CA GLY A 117 1.57 -2.66 -10.30
C GLY A 117 3.06 -2.85 -10.51
N LEU A 118 3.76 -3.49 -9.55
CA LEU A 118 5.19 -3.80 -9.67
C LEU A 118 5.46 -4.77 -10.83
N ASP A 119 4.69 -5.85 -10.91
CA ASP A 119 4.82 -6.86 -11.96
C ASP A 119 4.64 -6.24 -13.36
N ARG A 120 3.60 -5.42 -13.54
CA ARG A 120 3.32 -4.73 -14.82
C ARG A 120 4.40 -3.76 -15.23
N LEU A 121 5.08 -3.13 -14.27
CA LEU A 121 6.21 -2.24 -14.52
C LEU A 121 7.54 -2.99 -14.68
N GLY A 122 7.53 -4.32 -14.51
CA GLY A 122 8.72 -5.16 -14.62
C GLY A 122 9.64 -5.10 -13.40
N TYR A 123 9.14 -4.65 -12.25
CA TYR A 123 9.86 -4.70 -10.99
C TYR A 123 9.54 -6.02 -10.28
N SER A 124 10.51 -6.92 -10.17
CA SER A 124 10.42 -8.01 -9.19
C SER A 124 10.75 -7.44 -7.81
N VAL A 125 9.99 -7.80 -6.78
CA VAL A 125 10.35 -7.48 -5.38
C VAL A 125 11.76 -8.01 -5.03
N GLU A 126 12.23 -9.03 -5.76
CA GLU A 126 13.57 -9.62 -5.65
C GLU A 126 14.68 -8.88 -6.44
N ASP A 127 14.34 -8.08 -7.47
CA ASP A 127 15.33 -7.37 -8.32
C ASP A 127 15.78 -6.01 -7.75
N ALA A 128 15.14 -5.55 -6.68
CA ALA A 128 15.44 -4.28 -6.02
C ALA A 128 16.82 -4.21 -5.35
N GLU A 129 17.46 -5.36 -5.15
CA GLU A 129 18.77 -5.47 -4.50
C GLU A 129 19.92 -5.03 -5.43
N ASP A 130 19.73 -5.03 -6.76
CA ASP A 130 20.84 -4.86 -7.72
C ASP A 130 21.09 -3.40 -8.16
N GLU A 131 20.11 -2.49 -8.03
CA GLU A 131 20.25 -1.11 -8.56
C GLU A 131 20.79 -0.08 -7.55
N SER A 132 21.27 -0.54 -6.39
CA SER A 132 21.89 0.30 -5.34
C SER A 132 23.42 0.15 -5.19
N LEU A 133 24.10 -0.48 -6.17
CA LEU A 133 25.55 -0.69 -6.19
C LEU A 133 26.32 0.18 -7.20
#